data_AF-A0ABD3ACJ9-F1
#
_entry.id   AF-A0ABD3ACJ9-F1
#
_cell.length_a   1.000
_cell.length_b   1.000
_cell.length_c   1.000
_cell.angle_alpha   90.00
_cell.angle_beta   90.00
_cell.angle_gamma   90.00
#
_symmetry.space_group_name_H-M   'P 1'
#
loop_
_entity.id
_entity.type
_entity.pdbx_description
1 polymer ?
#
loop_
_entity_poly.entity_id
_entity_poly.type
_entity_poly.pdbx_seq_one_letter_code
_entity_poly.pdbx_strand_id
1 'polypeptide(L)'
;MVSAWGGYVFIINLIPLYVMVLFITGRYSMRLYVAYNCMYILGMLLAMQIRFVGFQHVQSGEHMAAMGVFFLMQVFYFLDWVKHQINDPKLFHAFLRITVSSAIGLDAIALGVGTAFGYISPWTGRFYSLLDSTYAKDHIPIIASVSEHQPTAWSSFMFDFRILLILFPAGLYFCFKRLSDATIFIVMYGLTSIYFSEVMVRLILVATPAVCLISAIAVSATIKNLNQLVREKPKTSHSVSIKGTIGTKTSKGSFDQPLPFQRSGTIALLLGAFHLLSRCAIHCTWVT
;
A
#
# COMPACT_ATOMS: atom_id res chain seq x y z
N MET A 1 14.45 -10.60 -9.27
CA MET A 1 13.17 -10.06 -9.77
C MET A 1 13.31 -9.61 -11.21
N VAL A 2 14.13 -8.58 -11.51
CA VAL A 2 14.32 -8.05 -12.88
C VAL A 2 14.74 -9.13 -13.89
N SER A 3 15.59 -10.10 -13.49
CA SER A 3 16.03 -11.21 -14.35
C SER A 3 14.99 -12.30 -14.56
N ALA A 4 13.96 -12.37 -13.72
CA ALA A 4 13.01 -13.49 -13.67
C ALA A 4 11.64 -13.13 -14.26
N TRP A 5 11.18 -11.89 -14.05
CA TRP A 5 9.84 -11.49 -14.46
C TRP A 5 9.73 -9.99 -14.75
N GLY A 6 8.99 -9.63 -15.79
CA GLY A 6 8.71 -8.24 -16.19
C GLY A 6 7.92 -7.42 -15.17
N GLY A 7 7.34 -8.06 -14.14
CA GLY A 7 6.68 -7.38 -13.02
C GLY A 7 7.61 -6.54 -12.13
N TYR A 8 8.92 -6.48 -12.41
CA TYR A 8 9.81 -5.54 -11.73
C TYR A 8 9.39 -4.08 -11.93
N VAL A 9 8.71 -3.76 -13.04
CA VAL A 9 8.14 -2.43 -13.31
C VAL A 9 7.05 -2.06 -12.30
N PHE A 10 6.31 -3.05 -11.79
CA PHE A 10 5.33 -2.82 -10.72
C PHE A 10 6.04 -2.45 -9.40
N ILE A 11 7.10 -3.19 -9.04
CA ILE A 11 7.85 -2.96 -7.80
C ILE A 11 8.53 -1.59 -7.80
N ILE A 12 9.20 -1.22 -8.90
CA ILE A 12 9.93 0.04 -9.00
C ILE A 12 9.00 1.26 -9.01
N ASN A 13 7.71 1.11 -9.33
CA ASN A 13 6.72 2.17 -9.24
C ASN A 13 5.98 2.20 -7.90
N LEU A 14 5.76 1.04 -7.27
CA LEU A 14 5.11 0.94 -5.97
C LEU A 14 5.94 1.56 -4.84
N ILE A 15 7.26 1.34 -4.84
CA ILE A 15 8.13 1.84 -3.76
C ILE A 15 8.22 3.38 -3.74
N PRO A 16 8.47 4.08 -4.87
CA PRO A 16 8.43 5.54 -4.92
C PRO A 16 7.06 6.10 -4.52
N LEU A 17 5.98 5.44 -4.93
CA LEU A 17 4.62 5.83 -4.56
C LEU A 17 4.44 5.76 -3.03
N TYR A 18 4.90 4.68 -2.39
CA TYR A 18 4.93 4.57 -0.93
C TYR A 18 5.74 5.69 -0.27
N VAL A 19 6.94 5.99 -0.79
CA VAL A 19 7.80 7.07 -0.27
C VAL A 19 7.10 8.42 -0.40
N MET A 20 6.44 8.69 -1.53
CA MET A 20 5.67 9.91 -1.75
C MET A 20 4.52 10.05 -0.73
N VAL A 21 3.81 8.96 -0.41
CA VAL A 21 2.77 8.98 0.63
C VAL A 21 3.36 9.27 2.02
N LEU A 22 4.54 8.72 2.34
CA LEU A 22 5.23 9.06 3.58
C LEU A 22 5.66 10.53 3.66
N PHE A 23 6.06 11.12 2.53
CA PHE A 23 6.32 12.56 2.44
C PHE A 23 5.07 13.39 2.70
N ILE A 24 3.95 13.06 2.05
CA ILE A 24 2.67 13.79 2.23
C ILE A 24 2.16 13.67 3.66
N THR A 25 2.33 12.51 4.30
CA THR A 25 1.93 12.29 5.70
C THR A 25 2.91 12.88 6.71
N GLY A 26 4.01 13.51 6.26
CA GLY A 26 5.00 14.17 7.12
C GLY A 26 5.90 13.21 7.92
N ARG A 27 5.89 11.92 7.60
CA ARG A 27 6.66 10.87 8.31
C ARG A 27 8.03 10.64 7.68
N TYR A 28 8.77 11.72 7.44
CA TYR A 28 10.13 11.62 6.92
C TYR A 28 11.10 11.16 8.02
N SER A 29 11.98 10.21 7.69
CA SER A 29 13.03 9.76 8.59
C SER A 29 14.33 9.49 7.82
N MET A 30 15.47 9.64 8.50
CA MET A 30 16.79 9.33 7.92
C MET A 30 16.90 7.86 7.48
N ARG A 31 16.18 6.95 8.18
CA ARG A 31 16.11 5.53 7.82
C ARG A 31 15.47 5.33 6.44
N LEU A 32 14.40 6.07 6.14
CA LEU A 32 13.73 6.03 4.85
C LEU A 32 14.65 6.53 3.73
N TYR A 33 15.36 7.64 3.97
CA TYR A 33 16.30 8.23 3.01
C TYR A 33 17.43 7.25 2.64
N VAL A 34 18.10 6.68 3.64
CA VAL A 34 19.20 5.72 3.39
C VAL A 34 18.68 4.47 2.67
N ALA A 35 17.54 3.93 3.09
CA ALA A 35 16.97 2.73 2.48
C ALA A 35 16.58 2.95 1.02
N TYR A 36 15.89 4.04 0.70
CA TYR A 36 15.44 4.32 -0.66
C TYR A 36 16.59 4.63 -1.61
N ASN A 37 17.55 5.48 -1.22
CA ASN A 37 18.69 5.81 -2.06
C ASN A 37 19.59 4.62 -2.36
N CYS A 38 19.86 3.80 -1.34
CA CYS A 38 20.64 2.57 -1.51
C CYS A 38 19.92 1.60 -2.46
N MET A 39 18.61 1.41 -2.27
CA MET A 39 17.80 0.54 -3.13
C MET A 39 17.75 1.05 -4.57
N TYR A 40 17.57 2.35 -4.79
CA TYR A 40 17.50 2.93 -6.12
C TYR A 40 18.83 2.82 -6.87
N ILE A 41 19.94 3.28 -6.28
CA ILE A 41 21.25 3.27 -6.95
C ILE A 41 21.71 1.84 -7.25
N LEU A 42 21.67 0.94 -6.25
CA LEU A 42 22.06 -0.45 -6.47
C LEU A 42 21.09 -1.17 -7.41
N GLY A 43 19.78 -0.93 -7.26
CA GLY A 43 18.75 -1.52 -8.10
C GLY A 43 18.91 -1.13 -9.57
N MET A 44 19.23 0.13 -9.85
CA MET A 44 19.47 0.65 -11.20
C MET A 44 20.73 0.02 -11.83
N LEU A 45 21.85 0.00 -11.11
CA LEU A 45 23.10 -0.59 -11.60
C LEU A 45 22.93 -2.09 -11.91
N LEU A 46 22.26 -2.83 -11.02
CA LEU A 46 22.02 -4.26 -11.21
C LEU A 46 20.98 -4.54 -12.31
N ALA A 47 19.95 -3.70 -12.45
CA ALA A 47 18.96 -3.86 -13.52
C ALA A 47 19.56 -3.66 -14.91
N MET A 48 20.50 -2.72 -15.04
CA MET A 48 21.18 -2.39 -16.30
C MET A 48 22.08 -3.53 -16.82
N GLN A 49 22.56 -4.40 -15.94
CA GLN A 49 23.38 -5.57 -16.33
C GLN A 49 22.61 -6.60 -17.16
N ILE A 50 21.28 -6.58 -17.11
CA ILE A 50 20.44 -7.53 -17.85
C ILE A 50 20.29 -7.03 -19.27
N ARG A 51 20.83 -7.77 -20.25
CA ARG A 51 20.84 -7.40 -21.67
C ARG A 51 19.46 -7.07 -22.25
N PHE A 52 18.39 -7.67 -21.74
CA PHE A 52 17.01 -7.38 -22.15
C PHE A 52 16.52 -6.00 -21.69
N VAL A 53 16.98 -5.52 -20.53
CA VAL A 53 16.60 -4.21 -19.97
C VAL A 53 17.54 -3.13 -20.48
N GLY A 54 18.86 -3.40 -20.53
CA GLY A 54 19.86 -2.47 -21.07
C GLY A 54 19.68 -1.04 -20.55
N PHE A 55 19.58 -0.08 -21.46
CA PHE A 55 19.37 1.35 -21.15
C PHE A 55 17.89 1.74 -21.00
N GLN A 56 16.96 0.81 -21.18
CA GLN A 56 15.52 1.05 -21.03
C GLN A 56 15.19 1.57 -19.62
N HIS A 57 16.01 1.21 -18.62
CA HIS A 57 15.81 1.70 -17.25
C HIS A 57 15.93 3.24 -17.14
N VAL A 58 16.80 3.87 -17.93
CA VAL A 58 17.02 5.33 -17.88
C VAL A 58 16.12 6.07 -18.87
N GLN A 59 15.84 5.46 -20.02
CA GLN A 59 15.14 6.12 -21.13
C GLN A 59 13.62 5.91 -21.11
N SER A 60 13.11 4.91 -20.39
CA SER A 60 11.67 4.60 -20.35
C SER A 60 10.92 5.49 -19.35
N GLY A 61 9.76 5.99 -19.79
CA GLY A 61 8.79 6.68 -18.94
C GLY A 61 8.36 5.88 -17.71
N GLU A 62 8.43 4.55 -17.76
CA GLU A 62 8.03 3.64 -16.70
C GLU A 62 8.90 3.72 -15.43
N HIS A 63 10.12 4.24 -15.55
CA HIS A 63 11.07 4.37 -14.43
C HIS A 63 11.22 5.82 -13.94
N MET A 64 10.59 6.78 -14.62
CA MET A 64 10.70 8.20 -14.30
C MET A 64 10.15 8.53 -12.91
N ALA A 65 9.11 7.83 -12.45
CA ALA A 65 8.56 8.04 -11.12
C ALA A 65 9.60 7.75 -10.02
N ALA A 66 10.42 6.71 -10.19
CA ALA A 66 11.49 6.40 -9.26
C ALA A 66 12.61 7.45 -9.31
N MET A 67 12.98 7.90 -10.50
CA MET A 67 13.98 8.96 -10.65
C MET A 67 13.52 10.29 -10.04
N GLY A 68 12.27 10.67 -10.25
CA GLY A 68 11.71 11.91 -9.70
C GLY A 68 11.64 11.91 -8.17
N VAL A 69 11.20 10.80 -7.56
CA VAL A 69 11.18 10.67 -6.09
C VAL A 69 12.59 10.66 -5.51
N PHE A 70 13.56 10.04 -6.19
CA PHE A 70 14.97 10.09 -5.80
C PHE A 70 15.53 11.52 -5.78
N PHE A 71 15.27 12.30 -6.83
CA PHE A 71 15.71 13.70 -6.86
C PHE A 71 15.02 14.54 -5.77
N LEU A 72 13.71 14.34 -5.59
CA LEU A 72 12.95 15.01 -4.53
C LEU A 72 13.49 14.70 -3.13
N MET A 73 13.90 13.45 -2.87
CA MET A 73 14.55 13.08 -1.59
C MET A 73 15.88 13.80 -1.40
N GLN A 74 16.68 13.95 -2.46
CA GLN A 74 17.97 14.62 -2.39
C GLN A 74 17.81 16.12 -2.07
N VAL A 75 16.85 16.78 -2.72
CA VAL A 75 16.53 18.18 -2.46
C VAL A 75 16.04 18.36 -1.02
N PHE A 76 15.16 17.49 -0.53
CA PHE A 76 14.63 17.59 0.83
C PHE A 76 15.72 17.40 1.90
N TYR A 77 16.62 16.43 1.71
CA TYR A 77 17.75 16.22 2.62
C TYR A 77 18.70 17.43 2.63
N PHE A 78 18.99 17.99 1.46
CA PHE A 78 19.81 19.20 1.36
C PHE A 78 19.15 20.40 2.06
N LEU A 79 17.83 20.57 1.91
CA LEU A 79 17.07 21.61 2.61
C LEU A 79 17.14 21.46 4.13
N ASP A 80 17.02 20.24 4.65
CA ASP A 80 17.12 19.98 6.10
C ASP A 80 18.54 20.22 6.63
N TRP A 81 19.56 19.87 5.84
CA TRP A 81 20.95 20.18 6.17
C TRP A 81 21.23 21.69 6.22
N VAL A 82 20.75 22.45 5.22
CA VAL A 82 20.90 23.91 5.21
C VAL A 82 20.12 24.57 6.35
N LYS A 83 18.93 24.06 6.68
CA LYS A 83 18.16 24.51 7.84
C LYS A 83 18.97 24.43 9.13
N HIS A 84 19.78 23.39 9.29
CA HIS A 84 20.60 23.21 10.49
C HIS A 84 21.79 24.17 10.56
N GLN A 85 22.29 24.64 9.41
CA GLN A 85 23.43 25.56 9.33
C GLN A 85 23.04 27.04 9.46
N ILE A 86 21.78 27.40 9.20
CA ILE A 86 21.31 28.80 9.18
C ILE A 86 20.48 29.10 10.43
N ASN A 87 20.96 30.03 11.27
CA ASN A 87 20.29 30.45 12.51
C ASN A 87 19.11 31.43 12.28
N ASP A 88 19.01 32.08 11.12
CA ASP A 88 18.02 33.13 10.85
C ASP A 88 16.75 32.63 10.12
N PRO A 89 15.55 32.77 10.72
CA PRO A 89 14.30 32.25 10.13
C PRO A 89 13.88 32.99 8.85
N LYS A 90 14.22 34.28 8.71
CA LYS A 90 13.88 35.09 7.53
C LYS A 90 14.70 34.69 6.30
N LEU A 91 16.00 34.45 6.49
CA LEU A 91 16.90 33.94 5.44
C LEU A 91 16.55 32.50 5.09
N PHE A 92 16.17 31.68 6.07
CA PHE A 92 15.71 30.32 5.84
C PHE A 92 14.44 30.27 4.97
N HIS A 93 13.42 31.09 5.23
CA HIS A 93 12.21 31.11 4.39
C HIS A 93 12.46 31.61 2.96
N ALA A 94 13.35 32.60 2.79
CA ALA A 94 13.76 33.06 1.46
C ALA A 94 14.55 31.98 0.70
N PHE A 95 15.49 31.31 1.38
CA PHE A 95 16.27 30.21 0.84
C PHE A 95 15.39 29.01 0.47
N LEU A 96 14.46 28.59 1.35
CA LEU A 96 13.50 27.52 1.08
C LEU A 96 12.68 27.82 -0.17
N ARG A 97 12.17 29.04 -0.30
CA ARG A 97 11.38 29.47 -1.47
C ARG A 97 12.23 29.41 -2.74
N ILE A 98 13.48 29.89 -2.69
CA ILE A 98 14.40 29.87 -3.82
C ILE A 98 14.75 28.43 -4.19
N THR A 99 15.16 27.58 -3.25
CA THR A 99 15.54 26.19 -3.51
C THR A 99 14.37 25.33 -4.01
N VAL A 100 13.16 25.51 -3.47
CA VAL A 100 11.97 24.81 -3.98
C VAL A 100 11.62 25.31 -5.37
N SER A 101 11.65 26.63 -5.61
CA SER A 101 11.40 27.19 -6.95
C SER A 101 12.45 26.78 -7.99
N SER A 102 13.72 26.69 -7.58
CA SER A 102 14.81 26.25 -8.45
C SER A 102 14.76 24.75 -8.70
N ALA A 103 14.41 23.93 -7.71
CA ALA A 103 14.26 22.48 -7.89
C ALA A 103 13.10 22.16 -8.83
N ILE A 104 11.93 22.78 -8.61
CA ILE A 104 10.78 22.63 -9.52
C ILE A 104 11.10 23.17 -10.91
N GLY A 105 11.82 24.30 -11.00
CA GLY A 105 12.26 24.86 -12.27
C GLY A 105 13.24 23.96 -13.02
N LEU A 106 14.24 23.41 -12.34
CA LEU A 106 15.22 22.49 -12.93
C LEU A 106 14.56 21.18 -13.36
N ASP A 107 13.67 20.61 -12.55
CA ASP A 107 12.92 19.41 -12.91
C ASP A 107 12.00 19.65 -14.11
N ALA A 108 11.28 20.77 -14.14
CA ALA A 108 10.42 21.13 -15.28
C ALA A 108 11.23 21.36 -16.57
N ILE A 109 12.41 21.99 -16.46
CA ILE A 109 13.30 22.20 -17.62
C ILE A 109 13.93 20.87 -18.05
N ALA A 110 14.40 20.04 -17.13
CA ALA A 110 14.98 18.73 -17.45
C ALA A 110 13.96 17.79 -18.10
N LEU A 111 12.71 17.78 -17.60
CA LEU A 111 11.60 17.05 -18.21
C LEU A 111 11.20 17.64 -19.57
N GLY A 112 11.11 18.96 -19.68
CA GLY A 112 10.75 19.64 -20.93
C GLY A 112 11.80 19.45 -22.04
N VAL A 113 13.08 19.55 -21.70
CA VAL A 113 14.19 19.29 -22.61
C VAL A 113 14.27 17.79 -22.94
N GLY A 114 14.12 16.91 -21.95
CA GLY A 114 14.16 15.46 -22.16
C GLY A 114 13.04 14.93 -23.07
N THR A 115 11.85 15.54 -22.99
CA THR A 115 10.71 15.24 -23.87
C THR A 115 10.87 15.88 -25.25
N ALA A 116 11.37 17.12 -25.33
CA ALA A 116 11.59 17.80 -26.61
C ALA A 116 12.72 17.17 -27.46
N PHE A 117 13.79 16.67 -26.83
CA PHE A 117 14.87 15.97 -27.53
C PHE A 117 14.53 14.50 -27.86
N GLY A 118 13.36 14.00 -27.46
CA GLY A 118 12.93 12.62 -27.74
C GLY A 118 13.75 11.55 -27.01
N TYR A 119 14.57 11.93 -26.02
CA TYR A 119 15.41 11.00 -25.26
C TYR A 119 14.60 10.22 -24.20
N ILE A 120 13.47 10.77 -23.79
CA ILE A 120 12.46 10.08 -23.00
C ILE A 120 11.49 9.40 -23.96
N SER A 121 11.55 8.07 -24.04
CA SER A 121 10.55 7.31 -24.78
C SER A 121 9.18 7.51 -24.12
N PRO A 122 8.12 7.78 -24.90
CA PRO A 122 6.77 7.76 -24.36
C PRO A 122 6.46 6.42 -23.70
N TRP A 123 5.49 6.42 -22.79
CA TRP A 123 5.00 5.24 -22.08
C TRP A 123 4.76 4.10 -23.08
N THR A 124 5.26 2.89 -22.81
CA THR A 124 5.05 1.79 -23.75
C THR A 124 3.56 1.45 -23.83
N GLY A 125 3.07 1.15 -25.05
CA GLY A 125 1.63 0.97 -25.30
C GLY A 125 0.95 -0.08 -24.42
N ARG A 126 1.71 -1.07 -23.91
CA ARG A 126 1.22 -2.09 -22.98
C ARG A 126 1.00 -1.56 -21.57
N PHE A 127 1.87 -0.69 -21.05
CA PHE A 127 1.64 -0.07 -19.73
C PHE A 127 0.63 1.07 -19.80
N TYR A 128 0.59 1.81 -20.91
CA TYR A 128 -0.48 2.79 -21.14
C TYR A 128 -1.85 2.12 -21.18
N SER A 129 -1.95 0.92 -21.79
CA SER A 129 -3.19 0.12 -21.75
C SER A 129 -3.59 -0.41 -20.37
N LEU A 130 -2.66 -0.46 -19.41
CA LEU A 130 -2.98 -0.81 -18.02
C LEU A 130 -3.53 0.37 -17.23
N LEU A 131 -3.30 1.61 -17.69
CA LEU A 131 -3.86 2.83 -17.11
C LEU A 131 -5.15 3.25 -17.81
N ASP A 132 -5.23 3.03 -19.12
CA ASP A 132 -6.42 3.22 -19.94
C ASP A 132 -6.68 1.97 -20.79
N SER A 133 -7.55 1.09 -20.30
CA SER A 133 -7.91 -0.15 -20.98
C SER A 133 -8.67 0.08 -22.28
N THR A 134 -9.26 1.26 -22.45
CA THR A 134 -9.97 1.68 -23.67
C THR A 134 -9.00 1.89 -24.83
N TYR A 135 -7.80 2.43 -24.55
CA TYR A 135 -6.81 2.73 -25.57
C TYR A 135 -6.33 1.50 -26.36
N ALA A 136 -6.06 0.38 -25.67
CA ALA A 136 -5.63 -0.86 -26.33
C ALA A 136 -6.73 -1.48 -27.19
N LYS A 137 -7.99 -1.39 -26.74
CA LYS A 137 -9.13 -1.92 -27.48
C LYS A 137 -9.31 -1.22 -28.83
N ASP A 138 -9.07 0.08 -28.86
CA ASP A 138 -9.33 0.92 -30.03
C ASP A 138 -8.12 1.01 -30.99
N HIS A 139 -6.89 1.01 -30.46
CA HIS A 139 -5.69 1.30 -31.26
C HIS A 139 -4.80 0.08 -31.56
N ILE A 140 -4.87 -1.01 -30.76
CA ILE A 140 -3.99 -2.18 -30.95
C ILE A 140 -4.80 -3.50 -30.78
N PRO A 141 -5.54 -3.94 -31.83
CA PRO A 141 -6.45 -5.08 -31.74
C PRO A 141 -5.76 -6.42 -31.42
N ILE A 142 -4.45 -6.52 -31.67
CA ILE A 142 -3.64 -7.72 -31.34
C ILE A 142 -3.50 -7.91 -29.82
N ILE A 143 -3.44 -6.83 -29.04
CA ILE A 143 -3.32 -6.91 -27.57
C ILE A 143 -4.69 -7.23 -26.95
N ALA A 144 -5.75 -6.63 -27.49
CA ALA A 144 -7.11 -6.82 -27.01
C ALA A 144 -7.68 -8.21 -27.32
N SER A 145 -7.18 -8.91 -28.35
CA SER A 145 -7.68 -10.24 -28.73
C SER A 145 -7.25 -11.38 -27.80
N VAL A 146 -6.25 -11.16 -26.95
CA VAL A 146 -5.75 -12.16 -26.01
C VAL A 146 -6.68 -12.22 -24.79
N SER A 147 -7.19 -13.42 -24.48
CA SER A 147 -8.11 -13.65 -23.37
C SER A 147 -7.52 -13.24 -22.00
N GLU A 148 -6.20 -13.33 -21.81
CA GLU A 148 -5.52 -12.89 -20.58
C GLU A 148 -5.58 -11.36 -20.35
N HIS A 149 -5.74 -10.59 -21.42
CA HIS A 149 -5.82 -9.13 -21.40
C HIS A 149 -7.25 -8.61 -21.16
N GLN A 150 -8.22 -9.51 -21.02
CA GLN A 150 -9.60 -9.15 -20.72
C GLN A 150 -9.75 -8.71 -19.25
N PRO A 151 -10.72 -7.83 -18.97
CA PRO A 151 -11.06 -7.44 -17.61
C PRO A 151 -11.63 -8.63 -16.82
N THR A 152 -11.38 -8.66 -15.52
CA THR A 152 -11.90 -9.71 -14.63
C THR A 152 -13.38 -9.53 -14.34
N ALA A 153 -14.16 -10.58 -14.49
CA ALA A 153 -15.54 -10.59 -14.00
C ALA A 153 -15.59 -10.75 -12.47
N TRP A 154 -16.63 -10.21 -11.83
CA TRP A 154 -16.89 -10.39 -10.40
C TRP A 154 -16.96 -11.87 -9.97
N SER A 155 -17.50 -12.72 -10.83
CA SER A 155 -17.57 -14.17 -10.60
C SER A 155 -16.19 -14.79 -10.43
N SER A 156 -15.18 -14.34 -11.19
CA SER A 156 -13.80 -14.78 -11.06
C SER A 156 -13.20 -14.35 -9.73
N PHE A 157 -13.39 -13.10 -9.31
CA PHE A 157 -12.94 -12.64 -7.98
C PHE A 157 -13.54 -13.44 -6.83
N MET A 158 -14.83 -13.78 -6.92
CA MET A 158 -15.50 -14.61 -5.93
C MET A 158 -14.99 -16.06 -5.93
N PHE A 159 -14.70 -16.60 -7.11
CA PHE A 159 -14.15 -17.95 -7.25
C PHE A 159 -12.74 -18.05 -6.66
N ASP A 160 -11.88 -17.07 -6.95
CA ASP A 160 -10.48 -17.06 -6.52
C ASP A 160 -10.30 -16.66 -5.05
N PHE A 161 -10.98 -15.61 -4.59
CA PHE A 161 -10.77 -15.07 -3.23
C PHE A 161 -11.78 -15.53 -2.18
N ARG A 162 -12.96 -16.04 -2.56
CA ARG A 162 -14.02 -16.48 -1.62
C ARG A 162 -14.13 -15.60 -0.36
N ILE A 163 -13.78 -16.15 0.81
CA ILE A 163 -13.91 -15.49 2.11
C ILE A 163 -12.91 -14.33 2.27
N LEU A 164 -11.75 -14.38 1.61
CA LEU A 164 -10.76 -13.32 1.64
C LEU A 164 -11.32 -12.03 1.02
N LEU A 165 -12.24 -12.13 0.06
CA LEU A 165 -12.85 -10.95 -0.56
C LEU A 165 -13.66 -10.12 0.45
N ILE A 166 -14.38 -10.79 1.36
CA ILE A 166 -15.16 -10.14 2.43
C ILE A 166 -14.25 -9.63 3.55
N LEU A 167 -13.16 -10.36 3.80
CA LEU A 167 -12.22 -10.08 4.88
C LEU A 167 -11.23 -8.95 4.52
N PHE A 168 -11.02 -8.70 3.23
CA PHE A 168 -10.11 -7.69 2.74
C PHE A 168 -10.48 -6.25 3.18
N PRO A 169 -11.73 -5.76 3.00
CA PRO A 169 -12.14 -4.46 3.55
C PRO A 169 -12.01 -4.37 5.08
N ALA A 170 -12.29 -5.46 5.80
CA ALA A 170 -12.11 -5.51 7.25
C ALA A 170 -10.62 -5.38 7.63
N GLY A 171 -9.72 -6.00 6.86
CA GLY A 171 -8.27 -5.89 7.05
C GLY A 171 -7.76 -4.48 6.80
N LEU A 172 -8.22 -3.83 5.73
CA LEU A 172 -7.91 -2.43 5.46
C LEU A 172 -8.34 -1.53 6.63
N TYR A 173 -9.54 -1.73 7.17
CA TYR A 173 -10.02 -0.98 8.34
C TYR A 173 -9.07 -1.12 9.55
N PHE A 174 -8.60 -2.33 9.86
CA PHE A 174 -7.64 -2.54 10.94
C PHE A 174 -6.26 -1.89 10.66
N CYS A 175 -5.81 -1.89 9.41
CA CYS A 175 -4.59 -1.19 9.00
C CYS A 175 -4.72 0.33 9.20
N PHE A 176 -5.85 0.94 8.83
CA PHE A 176 -6.11 2.37 9.07
C PHE A 176 -6.24 2.71 10.55
N LYS A 177 -6.70 1.78 11.39
CA LYS A 177 -6.79 2.00 12.85
C LYS A 177 -5.41 2.03 13.53
N ARG A 178 -4.42 1.32 12.99
CA ARG A 178 -3.05 1.25 13.52
C ARG A 178 -2.02 1.66 12.46
N LEU A 179 -1.97 2.96 12.16
CA LEU A 179 -1.07 3.52 11.15
C LEU A 179 0.41 3.50 11.58
N SER A 180 1.09 2.44 11.15
CA SER A 180 2.55 2.29 11.11
C SER A 180 3.09 2.42 9.69
N ASP A 181 4.38 2.68 9.55
CA ASP A 181 5.03 2.84 8.24
C ASP A 181 4.93 1.56 7.39
N ALA A 182 4.95 0.39 8.04
CA ALA A 182 4.76 -0.91 7.39
C ALA A 182 3.31 -1.14 6.94
N THR A 183 2.33 -0.76 7.76
CA THR A 183 0.90 -0.88 7.38
C THR A 183 0.53 0.05 6.23
N ILE A 184 1.16 1.24 6.13
CA ILE A 184 0.97 2.14 4.99
C ILE A 184 1.45 1.46 3.70
N PHE A 185 2.61 0.81 3.73
CA PHE A 185 3.11 0.05 2.58
C PHE A 185 2.14 -1.05 2.15
N ILE A 186 1.63 -1.84 3.10
CA ILE A 186 0.67 -2.92 2.83
C ILE A 186 -0.64 -2.38 2.24
N VAL A 187 -1.15 -1.25 2.76
CA VAL A 187 -2.37 -0.62 2.22
C VAL A 187 -2.16 -0.15 0.80
N MET A 188 -1.04 0.53 0.50
CA MET A 188 -0.72 0.95 -0.86
C MET A 188 -0.57 -0.25 -1.80
N TYR A 189 0.16 -1.28 -1.38
CA TYR A 189 0.31 -2.50 -2.16
C TYR A 189 -1.05 -3.18 -2.44
N GLY A 190 -1.93 -3.27 -1.44
CA GLY A 190 -3.26 -3.86 -1.60
C GLY A 190 -4.15 -3.08 -2.56
N LEU A 191 -4.26 -1.76 -2.37
CA LEU A 191 -5.11 -0.90 -3.21
C LEU A 191 -4.64 -0.88 -4.66
N THR A 192 -3.34 -0.69 -4.88
CA THR A 192 -2.76 -0.64 -6.23
C THR A 192 -2.87 -1.99 -6.92
N SER A 193 -2.66 -3.11 -6.21
CA SER A 193 -2.75 -4.44 -6.83
C SER A 193 -4.19 -4.83 -7.17
N ILE A 194 -5.18 -4.48 -6.33
CA ILE A 194 -6.59 -4.76 -6.63
C ILE A 194 -7.04 -3.99 -7.86
N TYR A 195 -6.68 -2.72 -7.96
CA TYR A 195 -6.97 -1.92 -9.15
C TYR A 195 -6.41 -2.59 -10.42
N PHE A 196 -5.15 -2.99 -10.41
CA PHE A 196 -4.56 -3.67 -11.56
C PHE A 196 -5.16 -5.05 -11.85
N SER A 197 -5.60 -5.78 -10.82
CA SER A 197 -6.30 -7.05 -11.02
C SER A 197 -7.67 -6.89 -11.67
N GLU A 198 -8.33 -5.75 -11.48
CA GLU A 198 -9.61 -5.44 -12.12
C GLU A 198 -9.44 -5.21 -13.64
N VAL A 199 -8.35 -4.55 -14.02
CA VAL A 199 -8.05 -4.19 -15.42
C VAL A 199 -7.64 -5.41 -16.26
N MET A 200 -6.89 -6.37 -15.69
CA MET A 200 -6.38 -7.53 -16.42
C MET A 200 -6.41 -8.80 -15.57
N VAL A 201 -7.03 -9.87 -16.09
CA VAL A 201 -7.15 -11.18 -15.42
C VAL A 201 -5.83 -11.71 -14.88
N ARG A 202 -4.75 -11.61 -15.64
CA ARG A 202 -3.44 -12.14 -15.22
C ARG A 202 -2.85 -11.43 -13.99
N LEU A 203 -3.21 -10.17 -13.74
CA LEU A 203 -2.69 -9.39 -12.61
C LEU A 203 -3.30 -9.82 -11.27
N ILE A 204 -4.29 -10.72 -11.28
CA ILE A 204 -4.80 -11.36 -10.07
C ILE A 204 -3.68 -12.04 -9.27
N LEU A 205 -2.68 -12.61 -9.96
CA LEU A 205 -1.52 -13.27 -9.34
C LEU A 205 -0.67 -12.30 -8.49
N VAL A 206 -0.65 -11.01 -8.82
CA VAL A 206 0.05 -9.97 -8.04
C VAL A 206 -0.80 -9.50 -6.86
N ALA A 207 -2.13 -9.48 -7.03
CA ALA A 207 -3.07 -9.08 -5.99
C ALA A 207 -3.21 -10.15 -4.89
N THR A 208 -3.14 -11.43 -5.23
CA THR A 208 -3.33 -12.54 -4.28
C THR A 208 -2.48 -12.43 -3.01
N PRO A 209 -1.14 -12.28 -3.06
CA PRO A 209 -0.34 -12.14 -1.84
C PRO A 209 -0.72 -10.91 -0.99
N ALA A 210 -1.11 -9.79 -1.62
CA ALA A 210 -1.58 -8.60 -0.89
C ALA A 210 -2.91 -8.87 -0.16
N VAL A 211 -3.87 -9.48 -0.86
CA VAL A 211 -5.19 -9.83 -0.32
C VAL A 211 -5.07 -10.83 0.83
N CYS A 212 -4.19 -11.83 0.70
CA CYS A 212 -3.90 -12.79 1.75
C CYS A 212 -3.33 -12.12 3.01
N LEU A 213 -2.35 -11.21 2.87
CA LEU A 213 -1.74 -10.51 4.01
C LEU A 213 -2.76 -9.62 4.74
N ILE A 214 -3.54 -8.83 4.01
CA ILE A 214 -4.54 -7.93 4.60
C ILE A 214 -5.65 -8.73 5.29
N SER A 215 -6.10 -9.82 4.67
CA SER A 215 -7.07 -10.74 5.27
C SER A 215 -6.50 -11.42 6.53
N ALA A 216 -5.24 -11.84 6.51
CA ALA A 216 -4.58 -12.43 7.67
C ALA A 216 -4.49 -11.44 8.86
N ILE A 217 -4.25 -10.15 8.58
CA ILE A 217 -4.25 -9.10 9.60
C ILE A 217 -5.65 -8.96 10.24
N ALA A 218 -6.72 -9.00 9.43
CA ALA A 218 -8.09 -8.97 9.96
C ALA A 218 -8.40 -10.16 10.88
N VAL A 219 -8.05 -11.37 10.45
CA VAL A 219 -8.28 -12.59 11.26
C VAL A 219 -7.46 -12.55 12.54
N SER A 220 -6.18 -12.19 12.46
CA SER A 220 -5.29 -12.10 13.62
C SER A 220 -5.77 -11.05 14.64
N ALA A 221 -6.17 -9.87 14.17
CA ALA A 221 -6.71 -8.83 15.02
C ALA A 221 -8.02 -9.27 15.69
N THR A 222 -8.90 -9.95 14.95
CA THR A 222 -10.17 -10.47 15.48
C THR A 222 -9.90 -11.51 16.56
N ILE A 223 -9.07 -12.52 16.28
CA ILE A 223 -8.70 -13.57 17.26
C ILE A 223 -8.05 -12.97 18.51
N LYS A 224 -7.18 -11.96 18.36
CA LYS A 224 -6.54 -11.30 19.51
C LYS A 224 -7.54 -10.59 20.41
N ASN A 225 -8.50 -9.85 19.83
CA ASN A 225 -9.56 -9.20 20.60
C ASN A 225 -10.46 -10.25 21.28
N LEU A 226 -10.82 -11.33 20.59
CA LEU A 226 -11.60 -12.42 21.16
C LEU A 226 -10.87 -13.10 22.33
N ASN A 227 -9.58 -13.39 22.20
CA ASN A 227 -8.78 -13.98 23.27
C ASN A 227 -8.64 -13.07 24.48
N GLN A 228 -8.54 -11.74 24.29
CA GLN A 228 -8.55 -10.79 25.39
C GLN A 228 -9.89 -10.80 26.13
N LEU A 229 -11.02 -10.80 25.40
CA LEU A 229 -12.36 -10.90 25.98
C LEU A 229 -12.59 -12.22 26.74
N VAL A 230 -12.00 -13.32 26.28
CA VAL A 230 -12.08 -14.62 26.97
C VAL A 230 -11.20 -14.66 28.23
N ARG A 231 -10.08 -13.91 28.25
CA ARG A 231 -9.12 -13.89 29.35
C ARG A 231 -9.51 -12.93 30.47
N GLU A 232 -10.27 -11.88 30.19
CA GLU A 232 -10.88 -11.07 31.24
C GLU A 232 -11.96 -11.89 31.98
N LYS A 233 -11.57 -12.51 33.11
CA LYS A 233 -12.52 -13.02 34.10
C LYS A 233 -13.32 -11.83 34.66
N PRO A 234 -14.64 -11.97 34.92
CA PRO A 234 -15.42 -10.91 35.52
C PRO A 234 -14.84 -10.58 36.90
N LYS A 235 -14.54 -9.30 37.15
CA LYS A 235 -14.22 -8.81 38.50
C LYS A 235 -15.47 -9.02 39.37
N THR A 236 -15.42 -9.98 40.28
CA THR A 236 -16.40 -10.10 41.37
C THR A 236 -16.24 -8.90 42.29
N SER A 237 -17.20 -7.97 42.28
CA SER A 237 -17.24 -6.85 43.23
C SER A 237 -17.64 -7.38 44.62
N HIS A 238 -16.67 -7.43 45.52
CA HIS A 238 -16.95 -7.53 46.95
C HIS A 238 -17.05 -6.12 47.56
N SER A 239 -18.25 -5.86 48.10
CA SER A 239 -18.49 -5.27 49.42
C SER A 239 -18.66 -3.75 49.59
N VAL A 240 -19.76 -3.47 50.30
CA VAL A 240 -20.05 -2.38 51.25
C VAL A 240 -20.58 -1.03 50.72
N SER A 241 -21.89 -0.87 50.97
CA SER A 241 -22.68 0.35 51.12
C SER A 241 -22.07 1.36 52.10
N ILE A 242 -22.08 2.65 51.76
CA ILE A 242 -22.53 3.77 52.62
C ILE A 242 -22.77 5.03 51.75
N LYS A 243 -24.06 5.45 51.73
CA LYS A 243 -24.66 6.80 51.65
C LYS A 243 -23.80 8.03 51.24
N GLY A 244 -24.34 8.84 50.31
CA GLY A 244 -24.16 10.31 50.33
C GLY A 244 -24.19 11.07 49.00
N THR A 245 -25.40 11.38 48.49
CA THR A 245 -25.83 12.67 47.91
C THR A 245 -25.18 13.28 46.62
N ILE A 246 -25.92 13.11 45.51
CA ILE A 246 -26.38 14.10 44.47
C ILE A 246 -25.39 15.09 43.83
N GLY A 247 -25.28 15.04 42.48
CA GLY A 247 -24.70 16.13 41.66
C GLY A 247 -24.42 15.85 40.17
N THR A 248 -25.44 15.39 39.41
CA THR A 248 -25.75 15.68 37.98
C THR A 248 -24.69 15.87 36.85
N LYS A 249 -24.96 15.14 35.74
CA LYS A 249 -24.52 15.27 34.31
C LYS A 249 -23.21 14.53 33.98
N THR A 250 -23.15 13.53 33.08
CA THR A 250 -23.74 13.38 31.73
C THR A 250 -23.83 11.89 31.36
N SER A 251 -24.86 11.55 30.58
CA SER A 251 -25.15 10.21 30.06
C SER A 251 -23.99 9.58 29.26
N LYS A 252 -23.26 8.65 29.88
CA LYS A 252 -22.58 7.56 29.17
C LYS A 252 -23.48 6.34 29.27
N GLY A 253 -24.08 5.95 28.15
CA GLY A 253 -24.92 4.77 28.04
C GLY A 253 -24.18 3.55 28.57
N SER A 254 -24.75 2.96 29.61
CA SER A 254 -24.38 1.69 30.21
C SER A 254 -24.48 0.56 29.18
N PHE A 255 -23.40 -0.18 29.00
CA PHE A 255 -23.44 -1.60 28.65
C PHE A 255 -22.33 -2.30 29.45
N ASP A 256 -22.48 -2.28 30.77
CA ASP A 256 -21.74 -3.16 31.69
C ASP A 256 -22.60 -4.39 31.95
N GLN A 257 -22.31 -5.47 31.22
CA GLN A 257 -22.58 -6.84 31.68
C GLN A 257 -21.73 -7.81 30.84
N PRO A 258 -20.71 -8.51 31.38
CA PRO A 258 -20.08 -9.59 30.66
C PRO A 258 -21.01 -10.81 30.74
N LEU A 259 -21.95 -10.87 29.80
CA LEU A 259 -22.88 -12.00 29.69
C LEU A 259 -22.10 -13.28 29.37
N PRO A 260 -22.41 -14.44 30.00
CA PRO A 260 -21.84 -15.74 29.61
C PRO A 260 -22.12 -16.09 28.14
N PHE A 261 -23.14 -15.46 27.54
CA PHE A 261 -23.46 -15.50 26.12
C PHE A 261 -22.37 -14.89 25.22
N GLN A 262 -21.61 -13.90 25.71
CA GLN A 262 -20.50 -13.30 24.96
C GLN A 262 -19.33 -14.29 24.82
N ARG A 263 -19.11 -15.17 25.82
CA ARG A 263 -18.07 -16.20 25.78
C ARG A 263 -18.47 -17.36 24.85
N SER A 264 -19.70 -17.85 24.94
CA SER A 264 -20.23 -18.86 24.00
C SER A 264 -20.33 -18.32 22.57
N GLY A 265 -20.74 -17.06 22.41
CA GLY A 265 -20.75 -16.35 21.11
C GLY A 265 -19.35 -16.17 20.55
N THR A 266 -18.37 -15.83 21.38
CA THR A 266 -16.96 -15.73 20.99
C THR A 266 -16.39 -17.08 20.54
N ILE A 267 -16.70 -18.17 21.26
CA ILE A 267 -16.28 -19.53 20.91
C ILE A 267 -16.95 -20.00 19.61
N ALA A 268 -18.24 -19.69 19.41
CA ALA A 268 -18.96 -19.98 18.17
C ALA A 268 -18.39 -19.18 16.97
N LEU A 269 -17.99 -17.93 17.18
CA LEU A 269 -17.36 -17.09 16.15
C LEU A 269 -15.95 -17.59 15.78
N LEU A 270 -15.20 -18.09 16.77
CA LEU A 270 -13.90 -18.73 16.57
C LEU A 270 -14.03 -20.06 15.81
N LEU A 271 -14.99 -20.91 16.17
CA LEU A 271 -15.32 -22.14 15.44
C LEU A 271 -15.84 -21.85 14.03
N GLY A 272 -16.66 -20.80 13.85
CA GLY A 272 -17.13 -20.35 12.55
C GLY A 272 -16.01 -19.83 11.65
N ALA A 273 -15.09 -19.02 12.20
CA ALA A 273 -13.91 -18.55 11.49
C ALA A 273 -12.97 -19.71 11.13
N PHE A 274 -12.75 -20.66 12.04
CA PHE A 274 -11.97 -21.86 11.77
C PHE A 274 -12.61 -22.76 10.70
N HIS A 275 -13.93 -22.92 10.73
CA HIS A 275 -14.67 -23.67 9.71
C HIS A 275 -14.62 -22.99 8.35
N LEU A 276 -14.74 -21.66 8.29
CA LEU A 276 -14.61 -20.87 7.07
C LEU A 276 -13.20 -20.97 6.47
N LEU A 277 -12.16 -20.89 7.31
CA LEU A 277 -10.76 -21.06 6.87
C LEU A 277 -10.49 -22.50 6.41
N SER A 278 -11.04 -23.50 7.09
CA SER A 278 -10.96 -24.92 6.69
C SER A 278 -11.64 -25.17 5.34
N ARG A 279 -12.85 -24.62 5.11
CA ARG A 279 -13.51 -24.69 3.79
C ARG A 279 -12.73 -23.96 2.70
N CYS A 280 -12.08 -22.84 3.04
CA CYS A 280 -11.21 -22.13 2.10
C CYS A 280 -10.01 -23.00 1.69
N ALA A 281 -9.37 -23.66 2.66
CA ALA A 281 -8.25 -24.56 2.40
C ALA A 281 -8.66 -25.76 1.52
N ILE A 282 -9.81 -26.39 1.82
CA ILE A 282 -10.35 -27.51 1.02
C ILE A 282 -10.67 -27.07 -0.41
N HIS A 283 -11.19 -25.86 -0.59
CA HIS A 283 -11.42 -25.32 -1.92
C HIS A 283 -10.11 -25.05 -2.67
N CYS A 284 -9.12 -24.45 -2.01
CA CYS A 284 -7.81 -24.22 -2.61
C CYS A 284 -7.17 -25.54 -3.08
N THR A 285 -7.30 -26.62 -2.31
CA THR A 285 -6.80 -27.95 -2.71
C THR A 285 -7.61 -28.63 -3.82
N TRP A 286 -8.86 -28.23 -4.03
CA TRP A 286 -9.70 -28.79 -5.09
C TRP A 286 -9.50 -28.06 -6.43
N VAL A 287 -9.15 -26.77 -6.39
CA VAL A 287 -8.94 -25.94 -7.58
C VAL A 287 -7.51 -26.06 -8.14
N THR A 288 -6.50 -26.32 -7.29
CA THR A 288 -5.12 -26.65 -7.73
C THR A 288 -5.04 -28.04 -8.32
#